data_AF-A0A2N2WBD9-F1
#
_entry.id   AF-A0A2N2WBD9-F1
#
_cell.length_a   1.000
_cell.length_b   1.000
_cell.length_c   1.000
_cell.angle_alpha   90.00
_cell.angle_beta   90.00
_cell.angle_gamma   90.00
#
_symmetry.space_group_name_H-M   'P 1'
#
loop_
_entity.id
_entity.type
_entity.pdbx_description
1 polymer ?
#
loop_
_entity_poly.entity_id
_entity_poly.type
_entity_poly.pdbx_seq_one_letter_code
_entity_poly.pdbx_strand_id
1 'polypeptide(L)'
;MKLRTLHRNNNPIKTTATMKKFLLSFVLFISAIALSAQDFEVPKEYTLKEASDYEQYEDDIIKCVDWLIATPLNIQTAKRKDAYAFLVVWVSGSPKVSIVLSEKIVTFSKNGDLLAMFLGGWTKYSIETEKYDDIFNNNLAGVMCAITFYEKNKEFTGKIKAADKYLKLKAQGKLEEYIKDNI
;
A
#
# COMPACT_ATOMS: atom_id res chain seq x y z
N MET A 1 31.60 12.33 70.36
CA MET A 1 31.91 13.74 70.02
C MET A 1 33.01 13.79 68.95
N LYS A 2 32.62 13.99 67.68
CA LYS A 2 33.32 14.79 66.65
C LYS A 2 32.57 14.63 65.32
N LEU A 3 31.84 15.68 64.96
CA LEU A 3 31.27 15.91 63.63
C LEU A 3 32.42 16.13 62.63
N ARG A 4 32.37 15.49 61.46
CA ARG A 4 33.18 15.87 60.28
C ARG A 4 32.33 15.84 59.01
N THR A 5 31.80 17.02 58.71
CA THR A 5 31.65 17.68 57.41
C THR A 5 31.59 16.82 56.14
N LEU A 6 30.43 16.78 55.51
CA LEU A 6 30.22 16.39 54.11
C LEU A 6 30.75 17.48 53.17
N HIS A 7 31.74 17.16 52.34
CA HIS A 7 32.21 18.01 51.25
C HIS A 7 31.35 17.72 50.01
N ARG A 8 30.56 18.70 49.55
CA ARG A 8 29.70 18.58 48.37
C ARG A 8 30.55 18.81 47.12
N ASN A 9 30.81 17.75 46.37
CA ASN A 9 31.55 17.81 45.10
C ASN A 9 30.58 18.22 43.97
N ASN A 10 30.66 19.46 43.50
CA ASN A 10 29.91 19.94 42.33
C ASN A 10 30.80 19.83 41.09
N ASN A 11 30.68 18.73 40.35
CA ASN A 11 31.22 18.66 38.99
C ASN A 11 30.13 19.06 37.98
N PRO A 12 30.38 20.02 37.07
CA PRO A 12 29.42 20.37 36.03
C PRO A 12 29.36 19.25 34.98
N ILE A 13 28.17 18.71 34.77
CA ILE A 13 27.88 17.71 33.74
C ILE A 13 28.02 18.36 32.36
N LYS A 14 29.08 18.03 31.61
CA LYS A 14 29.23 18.40 30.19
C LYS A 14 28.40 17.45 29.32
N THR A 15 27.10 17.69 29.14
CA THR A 15 26.17 16.77 28.43
C THR A 15 25.40 17.37 27.26
N THR A 16 25.80 18.50 26.68
CA THR A 16 24.98 19.14 25.62
C THR A 16 25.45 18.87 24.19
N ALA A 17 26.72 18.49 23.97
CA ALA A 17 27.27 18.30 22.61
C ALA A 17 27.08 16.87 22.07
N THR A 18 27.19 15.84 22.90
CA THR A 18 27.15 14.43 22.48
C THR A 18 25.72 13.93 22.22
N MET A 19 24.74 14.41 22.99
CA MET A 19 23.32 14.08 22.78
C MET A 19 22.76 14.64 21.46
N LYS A 20 23.21 15.83 21.02
CA LYS A 20 22.80 16.41 19.74
C LYS A 20 23.31 15.61 18.54
N LYS A 21 24.51 15.02 18.64
CA LYS A 21 25.08 14.16 17.58
C LYS A 21 24.32 12.82 17.49
N PHE A 22 23.91 12.25 18.62
CA PHE A 22 23.06 11.06 18.63
C PHE A 22 21.65 11.33 18.08
N LEU A 23 21.06 12.50 18.39
CA LEU A 23 19.75 12.89 17.87
C LEU A 23 19.77 13.08 16.34
N LEU A 24 20.83 13.70 15.79
CA LEU A 24 20.99 13.87 14.34
C LEU A 24 21.15 12.53 13.61
N SER A 25 21.89 11.59 14.21
CA SER A 25 22.13 10.27 13.62
C SER A 25 20.88 9.39 13.61
N PHE A 26 19.97 9.56 14.57
CA PHE A 26 18.70 8.83 14.62
C PHE A 26 17.70 9.33 13.58
N VAL A 27 17.66 10.65 13.33
CA VAL A 27 16.78 11.25 12.29
C VAL A 27 17.18 10.81 10.87
N LEU A 28 18.49 10.68 10.58
CA LEU A 28 18.99 10.22 9.27
C LEU A 28 18.67 8.75 8.97
N PHE A 29 18.52 7.91 9.99
CA PHE A 29 18.20 6.48 9.81
C PHE A 29 16.72 6.26 9.48
N ILE A 30 15.83 7.12 9.99
CA ILE A 30 14.39 7.05 9.73
C ILE A 30 14.06 7.48 8.29
N SER A 31 14.81 8.42 7.70
CA SER A 31 14.61 8.84 6.31
C SER A 31 14.98 7.77 5.28
N ALA A 32 15.85 6.80 5.63
CA ALA A 32 16.28 5.75 4.71
C ALA A 32 15.16 4.77 4.33
N ILE A 33 14.20 4.55 5.24
CA ILE A 33 13.11 3.58 5.05
C ILE A 33 12.00 4.15 4.15
N ALA A 34 11.98 5.48 3.93
CA ALA A 34 10.99 6.16 3.09
C ALA A 34 11.39 6.21 1.59
N LEU A 35 12.58 5.74 1.21
CA LEU A 35 13.10 5.85 -0.16
C LEU A 35 12.51 4.83 -1.13
N SER A 36 12.10 3.64 -0.69
CA SER A 36 11.66 2.56 -1.59
C SER A 36 10.34 2.85 -2.33
N ALA A 37 9.55 3.82 -1.87
CA ALA A 37 8.32 4.24 -2.54
C ALA A 37 8.52 5.40 -3.55
N GLN A 38 9.74 5.96 -3.68
CA GLN A 38 9.97 7.12 -4.54
C GLN A 38 10.41 6.75 -5.97
N ASP A 39 10.86 5.52 -6.23
CA ASP A 39 11.58 5.17 -7.47
C ASP A 39 10.71 4.56 -8.61
N PHE A 40 9.39 4.39 -8.43
CA PHE A 40 8.54 3.92 -9.53
C PHE A 40 8.23 5.07 -10.50
N GLU A 41 8.52 4.92 -11.78
CA GLU A 41 8.02 5.82 -12.83
C GLU A 41 7.03 5.08 -13.73
N VAL A 42 5.91 5.75 -14.05
CA VAL A 42 4.92 5.16 -14.96
C VAL A 42 5.57 5.03 -16.34
N PRO A 43 5.54 3.83 -16.97
CA PRO A 43 6.06 3.66 -18.32
C PRO A 43 5.46 4.70 -19.27
N LYS A 44 6.30 5.33 -20.08
CA LYS A 44 5.88 6.28 -21.11
C LYS A 44 5.81 5.56 -22.44
N GLU A 45 4.86 5.97 -23.28
CA GLU A 45 4.72 5.46 -24.65
C GLU A 45 4.61 3.92 -24.73
N TYR A 46 4.03 3.29 -23.70
CA TYR A 46 3.81 1.85 -23.69
C TYR A 46 2.86 1.43 -24.81
N THR A 47 3.10 0.24 -25.36
CA THR A 47 2.21 -0.40 -26.34
C THR A 47 1.51 -1.57 -25.67
N LEU A 48 0.19 -1.70 -25.85
CA LEU A 48 -0.64 -2.78 -25.29
C LEU A 48 -1.65 -3.22 -26.34
N LYS A 49 -1.19 -3.92 -27.38
CA LYS A 49 -2.03 -4.35 -28.51
C LYS A 49 -2.12 -5.85 -28.61
N GLU A 50 -0.98 -6.52 -28.57
CA GLU A 50 -0.87 -7.98 -28.68
C GLU A 50 -0.57 -8.59 -27.32
N ALA A 51 -0.78 -9.90 -27.15
CA ALA A 51 -0.60 -10.57 -25.86
C ALA A 51 0.80 -10.37 -25.24
N SER A 52 1.86 -10.45 -26.05
CA SER A 52 3.25 -10.25 -25.62
C SER A 52 3.52 -8.84 -25.09
N ASP A 53 2.75 -7.85 -25.54
CA ASP A 53 2.90 -6.48 -25.08
C ASP A 53 2.52 -6.31 -23.62
N TYR A 54 1.65 -7.17 -23.07
CA TYR A 54 1.22 -7.10 -21.67
C TYR A 54 2.25 -7.74 -20.73
N GLU A 55 2.85 -8.86 -21.15
CA GLU A 55 3.81 -9.62 -20.34
C GLU A 55 5.03 -8.78 -19.95
N GLN A 56 5.56 -7.98 -20.88
CA GLN A 56 6.71 -7.09 -20.61
C GLN A 56 6.45 -6.05 -19.51
N TYR A 57 5.19 -5.77 -19.17
CA TYR A 57 4.81 -4.78 -18.16
C TYR A 57 4.26 -5.38 -16.87
N GLU A 58 4.27 -6.71 -16.72
CA GLU A 58 3.82 -7.38 -15.49
C GLU A 58 4.56 -6.84 -14.24
N ASP A 59 5.88 -6.72 -14.32
CA ASP A 59 6.71 -6.13 -13.25
C ASP A 59 6.38 -4.65 -12.97
N ASP A 60 6.10 -3.87 -14.01
CA ASP A 60 5.74 -2.46 -13.86
C ASP A 60 4.36 -2.28 -13.24
N ILE A 61 3.43 -3.20 -13.50
CA ILE A 61 2.12 -3.22 -12.85
C ILE A 61 2.25 -3.55 -11.36
N ILE A 62 3.11 -4.50 -10.99
CA ILE A 62 3.39 -4.78 -9.58
C ILE A 62 3.93 -3.53 -8.89
N LYS A 63 4.95 -2.87 -9.47
CA LYS A 63 5.53 -1.64 -8.93
C LYS A 63 4.52 -0.49 -8.88
N CYS A 64 3.65 -0.38 -9.87
CA CYS A 64 2.57 0.61 -9.91
C CYS A 64 1.62 0.43 -8.72
N VAL A 65 1.15 -0.80 -8.48
CA VAL A 65 0.26 -1.12 -7.36
C VAL A 65 0.93 -0.83 -6.03
N ASP A 66 2.19 -1.24 -5.85
CA ASP A 66 2.94 -0.97 -4.61
C ASP A 66 3.12 0.53 -4.37
N TRP A 67 3.45 1.29 -5.42
CA TRP A 67 3.58 2.73 -5.34
C TRP A 67 2.25 3.40 -4.96
N LEU A 68 1.13 2.97 -5.55
CA LEU A 68 -0.20 3.51 -5.27
C LEU A 68 -0.65 3.26 -3.82
N ILE A 69 -0.28 2.12 -3.23
CA ILE A 69 -0.55 1.76 -1.83
C ILE A 69 0.39 2.49 -0.85
N ALA A 70 1.65 2.67 -1.23
CA ALA A 70 2.67 3.28 -0.37
C ALA A 70 2.54 4.82 -0.31
N THR A 71 2.13 5.44 -1.42
CA THR A 71 2.05 6.89 -1.54
C THR A 71 0.69 7.39 -1.04
N PRO A 72 0.63 8.42 -0.17
CA PRO A 72 -0.65 9.03 0.25
C PRO A 72 -1.41 9.70 -0.90
N LEU A 73 -2.72 9.80 -0.79
CA LEU A 73 -3.62 10.32 -1.84
C LEU A 73 -3.31 11.75 -2.28
N ASN A 74 -2.85 12.60 -1.35
CA ASN A 74 -2.52 13.99 -1.60
C ASN A 74 -1.10 14.21 -2.14
N ILE A 75 -0.33 13.15 -2.35
CA ILE A 75 1.06 13.22 -2.84
C ILE A 75 1.12 12.81 -4.31
N GLN A 76 1.83 13.59 -5.12
CA GLN A 76 2.09 13.33 -6.55
C GLN A 76 0.81 13.00 -7.34
N THR A 77 -0.24 13.81 -7.15
CA THR A 77 -1.58 13.56 -7.70
C THR A 77 -1.63 13.41 -9.22
N ALA A 78 -0.78 14.14 -9.95
CA ALA A 78 -0.62 13.98 -11.40
C ALA A 78 -0.11 12.58 -11.77
N LYS A 79 1.01 12.15 -11.17
CA LYS A 79 1.58 10.82 -11.37
C LYS A 79 0.62 9.71 -10.94
N ARG A 80 -0.15 9.92 -9.87
CA ARG A 80 -1.20 8.98 -9.45
C ARG A 80 -2.27 8.80 -10.52
N LYS A 81 -2.69 9.89 -11.17
CA LYS A 81 -3.65 9.80 -12.28
C LYS A 81 -3.08 8.93 -13.42
N ASP A 82 -1.81 9.12 -13.76
CA ASP A 82 -1.15 8.34 -14.80
C ASP A 82 -0.97 6.87 -14.38
N ALA A 83 -0.62 6.61 -13.12
CA ALA A 83 -0.51 5.27 -12.56
C ALA A 83 -1.87 4.53 -12.55
N TYR A 84 -2.97 5.20 -12.18
CA TYR A 84 -4.31 4.63 -12.28
C TYR A 84 -4.69 4.33 -13.73
N ALA A 85 -4.39 5.23 -14.67
CA ALA A 85 -4.66 5.00 -16.07
C ALA A 85 -3.87 3.78 -16.60
N PHE A 86 -2.58 3.70 -16.30
CA PHE A 86 -1.73 2.57 -16.66
C PHE A 86 -2.28 1.25 -16.12
N LEU A 87 -2.61 1.20 -14.82
CA LEU A 87 -3.20 0.02 -14.18
C LEU A 87 -4.50 -0.41 -14.87
N VAL A 88 -5.46 0.52 -15.03
CA VAL A 88 -6.77 0.20 -15.60
C VAL A 88 -6.65 -0.26 -17.06
N VAL A 89 -5.83 0.42 -17.86
CA VAL A 89 -5.63 0.05 -19.27
C VAL A 89 -4.99 -1.34 -19.38
N TRP A 90 -3.95 -1.63 -18.60
CA TRP A 90 -3.30 -2.93 -18.62
C TRP A 90 -4.26 -4.05 -18.19
N VAL A 91 -4.97 -3.86 -17.07
CA VAL A 91 -5.91 -4.87 -16.54
C VAL A 91 -7.06 -5.13 -17.53
N SER A 92 -7.56 -4.08 -18.19
CA SER A 92 -8.70 -4.21 -19.11
C SER A 92 -8.35 -4.94 -20.41
N GLY A 93 -7.07 -4.94 -20.81
CA GLY A 93 -6.61 -5.57 -22.04
C GLY A 93 -5.79 -6.85 -21.84
N SER A 94 -5.39 -7.16 -20.61
CA SER A 94 -4.54 -8.32 -20.32
C SER A 94 -5.21 -9.62 -20.76
N PRO A 95 -4.51 -10.48 -21.52
CA PRO A 95 -5.07 -11.76 -21.97
C PRO A 95 -5.10 -12.81 -20.84
N LYS A 96 -4.28 -12.65 -19.80
CA LYS A 96 -4.16 -13.62 -18.69
C LYS A 96 -5.03 -13.24 -17.50
N VAL A 97 -5.14 -11.95 -17.19
CA VAL A 97 -5.86 -11.48 -16.01
C VAL A 97 -7.33 -11.26 -16.35
N SER A 98 -8.20 -12.12 -15.80
CA SER A 98 -9.65 -12.02 -15.97
C SER A 98 -10.32 -11.75 -14.62
N ILE A 99 -10.73 -10.49 -14.41
CA ILE A 99 -11.32 -10.04 -13.15
C ILE A 99 -12.85 -10.13 -13.23
N VAL A 100 -13.44 -10.80 -12.25
CA VAL A 100 -14.89 -10.85 -12.07
C VAL A 100 -15.29 -9.97 -10.89
N LEU A 101 -16.10 -8.95 -11.15
CA LEU A 101 -16.59 -8.04 -10.12
C LEU A 101 -17.89 -8.58 -9.51
N SER A 102 -17.78 -9.32 -8.41
CA SER A 102 -18.94 -9.71 -7.60
C SER A 102 -19.49 -8.52 -6.82
N GLU A 103 -20.77 -8.18 -7.00
CA GLU A 103 -21.42 -7.09 -6.25
C GLU A 103 -21.46 -7.35 -4.73
N LYS A 104 -21.36 -8.62 -4.31
CA LYS A 104 -21.33 -9.02 -2.88
C LYS A 104 -19.96 -8.79 -2.24
N ILE A 105 -18.89 -8.78 -3.05
CA ILE A 105 -17.50 -8.62 -2.60
C ILE A 105 -17.02 -7.19 -2.86
N VAL A 106 -17.25 -6.64 -4.04
CA VAL A 106 -16.78 -5.30 -4.43
C VAL A 106 -17.83 -4.25 -4.07
N THR A 107 -18.33 -4.31 -2.82
CA THR A 107 -19.40 -3.42 -2.32
C THR A 107 -18.98 -1.95 -2.20
N PHE A 108 -17.69 -1.66 -2.40
CA PHE A 108 -17.09 -0.33 -2.45
C PHE A 108 -16.84 0.18 -3.89
N SER A 109 -17.32 -0.51 -4.93
CA SER A 109 -17.07 -0.19 -6.35
C SER A 109 -17.39 1.25 -6.78
N LYS A 110 -18.29 1.95 -6.06
CA LYS A 110 -18.61 3.36 -6.30
C LYS A 110 -17.46 4.32 -5.96
N ASN A 111 -16.48 3.88 -5.18
CA ASN A 111 -15.27 4.65 -4.93
C ASN A 111 -14.18 4.19 -5.91
N GLY A 112 -13.77 5.09 -6.81
CA GLY A 112 -12.82 4.78 -7.87
C GLY A 112 -11.44 4.37 -7.36
N ASP A 113 -10.94 4.98 -6.29
CA ASP A 113 -9.63 4.62 -5.72
C ASP A 113 -9.64 3.20 -5.15
N LEU A 114 -10.69 2.85 -4.40
CA LEU A 114 -10.84 1.52 -3.81
C LEU A 114 -11.10 0.45 -4.88
N LEU A 115 -11.86 0.78 -5.93
CA LEU A 115 -12.03 -0.11 -7.08
C LEU A 115 -10.69 -0.36 -7.78
N ALA A 116 -9.93 0.70 -8.09
CA ALA A 116 -8.61 0.56 -8.70
C ALA A 116 -7.66 -0.28 -7.83
N MET A 117 -7.69 -0.11 -6.51
CA MET A 117 -6.89 -0.93 -5.58
C MET A 117 -7.34 -2.38 -5.54
N PHE A 118 -8.64 -2.67 -5.66
CA PHE A 118 -9.12 -4.04 -5.81
C PHE A 118 -8.58 -4.69 -7.09
N LEU A 119 -8.67 -4.00 -8.23
CA LEU A 119 -8.10 -4.48 -9.50
C LEU A 119 -6.60 -4.73 -9.37
N GLY A 120 -5.87 -3.80 -8.75
CA GLY A 120 -4.43 -3.90 -8.53
C GLY A 120 -4.05 -5.06 -7.62
N GLY A 121 -4.77 -5.27 -6.51
CA GLY A 121 -4.50 -6.37 -5.59
C GLY A 121 -4.74 -7.75 -6.21
N TRP A 122 -5.85 -7.90 -6.95
CA TRP A 122 -6.13 -9.12 -7.72
C TRP A 122 -5.00 -9.38 -8.72
N THR A 123 -4.70 -8.39 -9.55
CA THR A 123 -3.72 -8.48 -10.64
C THR A 123 -2.34 -8.83 -10.11
N LYS A 124 -1.88 -8.10 -9.08
CA LYS A 124 -0.59 -8.33 -8.44
C LYS A 124 -0.47 -9.78 -7.93
N TYR A 125 -1.47 -10.29 -7.21
CA TYR A 125 -1.45 -11.67 -6.72
C TYR A 125 -1.41 -12.68 -7.88
N SER A 126 -2.25 -12.49 -8.91
CA SER A 126 -2.29 -13.39 -10.06
C SER A 126 -0.93 -13.50 -10.75
N ILE A 127 -0.23 -12.38 -10.93
CA ILE A 127 1.11 -12.35 -11.55
C ILE A 127 2.14 -13.01 -10.63
N GLU A 128 2.26 -12.55 -9.37
CA GLU A 128 3.31 -13.01 -8.44
C GLU A 128 3.22 -14.50 -8.10
N THR A 129 2.03 -15.09 -8.21
CA THR A 129 1.81 -16.51 -7.91
C THR A 129 1.59 -17.37 -9.14
N GLU A 130 1.49 -16.75 -10.33
CA GLU A 130 1.07 -17.38 -11.58
C GLU A 130 -0.30 -18.08 -11.52
N LYS A 131 -1.17 -17.69 -10.55
CA LYS A 131 -2.51 -18.27 -10.34
C LYS A 131 -3.62 -17.35 -10.82
N TYR A 132 -3.73 -17.21 -12.13
CA TYR A 132 -4.70 -16.33 -12.78
C TYR A 132 -6.17 -16.75 -12.57
N ASP A 133 -6.44 -18.03 -12.29
CA ASP A 133 -7.78 -18.60 -12.10
C ASP A 133 -8.14 -18.86 -10.63
N ASP A 134 -7.28 -18.50 -9.67
CA ASP A 134 -7.54 -18.66 -8.24
C ASP A 134 -8.50 -17.57 -7.73
N ILE A 135 -9.79 -17.73 -8.08
CA ILE A 135 -10.84 -16.75 -7.80
C ILE A 135 -10.88 -16.35 -6.33
N PHE A 136 -10.66 -17.30 -5.41
CA PHE A 136 -10.68 -17.02 -3.99
C PHE A 136 -9.53 -16.11 -3.55
N ASN A 137 -8.29 -16.52 -3.80
CA ASN A 137 -7.15 -15.73 -3.34
C ASN A 137 -7.02 -14.41 -4.10
N ASN A 138 -7.43 -14.38 -5.37
CA ASN A 138 -7.49 -13.15 -6.14
C ASN A 138 -8.50 -12.13 -5.58
N ASN A 139 -9.72 -12.58 -5.23
CA ASN A 139 -10.70 -11.71 -4.56
C ASN A 139 -10.19 -11.24 -3.19
N LEU A 140 -9.60 -12.14 -2.41
CA LEU A 140 -9.04 -11.82 -1.11
C LEU A 140 -7.93 -10.76 -1.22
N ALA A 141 -7.00 -10.94 -2.17
CA ALA A 141 -5.92 -10.00 -2.44
C ALA A 141 -6.45 -8.63 -2.88
N GLY A 142 -7.44 -8.60 -3.77
CA GLY A 142 -8.11 -7.36 -4.17
C GLY A 142 -8.74 -6.62 -2.99
N VAL A 143 -9.53 -7.32 -2.15
CA VAL A 143 -10.15 -6.70 -0.97
C VAL A 143 -9.10 -6.22 0.02
N MET A 144 -8.07 -7.03 0.30
CA MET A 144 -6.97 -6.69 1.21
C MET A 144 -6.21 -5.44 0.74
N CYS A 145 -5.94 -5.33 -0.55
CA CYS A 145 -5.33 -4.15 -1.15
C CYS A 145 -6.20 -2.90 -0.95
N ALA A 146 -7.48 -2.97 -1.31
CA ALA A 146 -8.41 -1.86 -1.18
C ALA A 146 -8.56 -1.36 0.27
N ILE A 147 -8.68 -2.25 1.25
CA ILE A 147 -8.83 -1.85 2.66
C ILE A 147 -7.52 -1.36 3.28
N THR A 148 -6.38 -1.86 2.82
CA THR A 148 -5.06 -1.37 3.24
C THR A 148 -4.84 0.06 2.74
N PHE A 149 -5.17 0.32 1.47
CA PHE A 149 -5.16 1.65 0.90
C PHE A 149 -6.10 2.61 1.64
N TYR A 150 -7.34 2.17 1.90
CA TYR A 150 -8.33 2.95 2.65
C TYR A 150 -7.84 3.30 4.06
N GLU A 151 -7.29 2.34 4.80
CA GLU A 151 -6.78 2.55 6.15
C GLU A 151 -5.67 3.61 6.19
N LYS A 152 -4.73 3.56 5.23
CA LYS A 152 -3.65 4.56 5.09
C LYS A 152 -4.12 5.94 4.66
N ASN A 153 -5.26 6.03 3.98
CA ASN A 153 -5.76 7.27 3.37
C ASN A 153 -7.10 7.71 3.96
N LYS A 154 -7.43 7.26 5.17
CA LYS A 154 -8.74 7.50 5.80
C LYS A 154 -9.06 8.98 5.97
N GLU A 155 -8.02 9.79 6.21
CA GLU A 155 -8.15 11.25 6.32
C GLU A 155 -8.59 11.93 5.02
N PHE A 156 -8.25 11.35 3.86
CA PHE A 156 -8.57 11.91 2.53
C PHE A 156 -9.83 11.29 1.91
N THR A 157 -10.09 10.02 2.19
CA THR A 157 -11.24 9.28 1.65
C THR A 157 -12.53 9.52 2.44
N GLY A 158 -12.42 9.99 3.68
CA GLY A 158 -13.55 10.05 4.60
C GLY A 158 -14.06 8.66 4.98
N LYS A 159 -15.29 8.58 5.50
CA LYS A 159 -15.85 7.31 5.97
C LYS A 159 -16.45 6.51 4.81
N ILE A 160 -15.95 5.31 4.58
CA ILE A 160 -16.51 4.36 3.61
C ILE A 160 -17.02 3.12 4.35
N LYS A 161 -18.35 3.02 4.53
CA LYS A 161 -19.00 1.95 5.31
C LYS A 161 -18.61 0.54 4.84
N ALA A 162 -18.50 0.35 3.52
CA ALA A 162 -18.08 -0.93 2.94
C ALA A 162 -16.65 -1.31 3.35
N ALA A 163 -15.70 -0.37 3.25
CA ALA A 163 -14.31 -0.61 3.66
C ALA A 163 -14.17 -0.81 5.18
N ASP A 164 -14.90 -0.03 5.99
CA ASP A 164 -14.96 -0.23 7.45
C ASP A 164 -15.48 -1.63 7.82
N LYS A 165 -16.46 -2.18 7.09
CA LYS A 165 -16.98 -3.54 7.29
C LYS A 165 -15.87 -4.58 7.07
N TYR A 166 -15.10 -4.48 6.00
CA TYR A 166 -14.02 -5.42 5.71
C TYR A 166 -12.85 -5.30 6.69
N LEU A 167 -12.49 -4.08 7.13
CA LEU A 167 -11.51 -3.90 8.21
C LEU A 167 -11.96 -4.59 9.50
N LYS A 168 -13.25 -4.51 9.85
CA LYS A 168 -13.82 -5.22 11.01
C LYS A 168 -13.75 -6.74 10.84
N LEU A 169 -14.11 -7.27 9.67
CA LEU A 169 -14.02 -8.71 9.38
C LEU A 169 -12.56 -9.21 9.47
N LYS A 170 -11.61 -8.43 8.94
CA LYS A 170 -10.17 -8.71 9.06
C LYS A 170 -9.74 -8.76 10.52
N ALA A 171 -10.09 -7.76 11.32
CA ALA A 171 -9.76 -7.71 12.75
C ALA A 171 -10.37 -8.87 13.56
N GLN A 172 -11.46 -9.47 13.07
CA GLN A 172 -12.13 -10.61 13.68
C GLN A 172 -11.63 -11.97 13.15
N GLY A 173 -10.72 -12.00 12.17
CA GLY A 173 -10.29 -13.25 11.51
C GLY A 173 -11.37 -13.88 10.63
N LYS A 174 -12.40 -13.13 10.22
CA LYS A 174 -13.56 -13.61 9.46
C LYS A 174 -13.60 -13.18 8.01
N LEU A 175 -12.56 -12.46 7.55
CA LEU A 175 -12.53 -11.91 6.20
C LEU A 175 -12.51 -13.02 5.15
N GLU A 176 -11.62 -14.00 5.30
CA GLU A 176 -11.48 -15.11 4.35
C GLU A 176 -12.77 -15.92 4.21
N GLU A 177 -13.38 -16.30 5.34
CA GLU A 177 -14.68 -16.99 5.38
C GLU A 177 -15.75 -16.17 4.64
N TYR A 178 -15.86 -14.88 4.94
CA TYR A 178 -16.82 -14.00 4.27
C TYR A 178 -16.60 -13.95 2.75
N ILE A 179 -15.35 -13.86 2.29
CA ILE A 179 -15.03 -13.84 0.85
C ILE A 179 -15.42 -15.17 0.23
N LYS A 180 -15.04 -16.29 0.83
CA LYS A 180 -15.34 -17.64 0.35
C LYS A 180 -16.84 -17.89 0.18
N ASP A 181 -17.66 -17.38 1.10
CA ASP A 181 -19.12 -17.52 1.06
C ASP A 181 -19.81 -16.61 0.01
N ASN A 182 -19.10 -15.67 -0.59
CA ASN A 182 -19.66 -14.64 -1.48
C ASN A 182 -19.04 -14.60 -2.89
N ILE A 183 -18.19 -15.57 -3.23
CA ILE A 183 -17.69 -15.82 -4.58
C ILE A 183 -18.75 -16.52 -5.42
#